data_AF-A0A434F7V8-F1
#
_entry.id   AF-A0A434F7V8-F1
#
_cell.length_a   1.000
_cell.length_b   1.000
_cell.length_c   1.000
_cell.angle_alpha   90.00
_cell.angle_beta   90.00
_cell.angle_gamma   90.00
#
_symmetry.space_group_name_H-M   'P 1'
#
loop_
_entity.id
_entity.type
_entity.pdbx_description
1 polymer ?
#
loop_
_entity_poly.entity_id
_entity_poly.type
_entity_poly.pdbx_seq_one_letter_code
_entity_poly.pdbx_strand_id
1 'polypeptide(L)'
;FEMGCKMGNAIYPMDCASIAPVQNDPNQQVSQIEAKLAAGEIDCIGIEPVSSDAMTAITNKLMDQGIPVFTSGVPSRGHEFTNFTQIPDKEGKYAAETVLKWLKENNKTDIKVFAVSGGDPTQFWASHRMKGFQETIMAAIPDATFVTTWQNGLNTSYEPGKAFDVYRSFLTANPNVQFIENVDIGAEHADRAIESLGLAGKVFTVGWNSSKGQLDAIEKGIQVAQFDQRWPDQAAFGGPACAQFLKNGVILPNTQTLKAVLKDDVKQAREELDRTMAQK
;
A
#
# COMPACT_ATOMS: atom_id res chain seq x y z
N PHE A 1 -4.04 3.42 15.93
CA PHE A 1 -5.02 3.40 17.03
C PHE A 1 -5.62 4.78 17.35
N GLU A 2 -4.86 5.74 17.92
CA GLU A 2 -5.41 7.03 18.42
C GLU A 2 -6.26 7.78 17.37
N MET A 3 -5.79 7.82 16.12
CA MET A 3 -6.53 8.42 15.00
C MET A 3 -7.90 7.78 14.82
N GLY A 4 -7.97 6.44 14.82
CA GLY A 4 -9.22 5.69 14.67
C GLY A 4 -10.19 5.92 15.84
N CYS A 5 -9.68 5.91 17.07
CA CYS A 5 -10.50 6.21 18.25
C CYS A 5 -11.08 7.63 18.19
N LYS A 6 -10.28 8.63 17.79
CA LYS A 6 -10.73 10.01 17.61
C LYS A 6 -11.80 10.12 16.53
N MET A 7 -11.61 9.47 15.38
CA MET A 7 -12.59 9.45 14.29
C MET A 7 -13.91 8.81 14.72
N GLY A 8 -13.84 7.68 15.42
CA GLY A 8 -15.03 7.00 15.93
C GLY A 8 -15.77 7.84 16.99
N ASN A 9 -15.06 8.45 17.94
CA ASN A 9 -15.65 9.32 18.97
C ASN A 9 -16.35 10.56 18.40
N ALA A 10 -15.94 11.05 17.22
CA ALA A 10 -16.66 12.10 16.52
C ALA A 10 -18.03 11.65 15.96
N ILE A 11 -18.24 10.34 15.80
CA ILE A 11 -19.46 9.73 15.29
C ILE A 11 -20.34 9.25 16.45
N TYR A 12 -19.76 8.43 17.34
CA TYR A 12 -20.43 7.77 18.47
C TYR A 12 -19.48 7.76 19.67
N PRO A 13 -19.91 8.16 20.88
CA PRO A 13 -19.06 8.09 22.07
C PRO A 13 -18.58 6.64 22.32
N MET A 14 -17.27 6.43 22.41
CA MET A 14 -16.66 5.12 22.61
C MET A 14 -15.53 5.21 23.63
N ASP A 15 -15.44 4.21 24.51
CA ASP A 15 -14.23 3.94 25.28
C ASP A 15 -13.34 2.99 24.48
N CYS A 16 -12.21 3.50 23.98
CA CYS A 16 -11.35 2.74 23.08
C CYS A 16 -10.18 2.11 23.84
N ALA A 17 -9.89 0.84 23.56
CA ALA A 17 -8.67 0.17 23.98
C ALA A 17 -7.93 -0.46 22.79
N SER A 18 -6.60 -0.52 22.86
CA SER A 18 -5.76 -1.27 21.92
C SER A 18 -5.00 -2.37 22.64
N ILE A 19 -4.91 -3.53 22.01
CA ILE A 19 -4.06 -4.64 22.44
C ILE A 19 -3.29 -5.15 21.22
N ALA A 20 -2.03 -5.50 21.43
CA ALA A 20 -1.20 -6.12 20.40
C ALA A 20 -0.21 -7.10 21.07
N PRO A 21 0.12 -8.21 20.40
CA PRO A 21 1.29 -9.01 20.73
C PRO A 21 2.58 -8.18 20.70
N VAL A 22 3.58 -8.58 21.51
CA VAL A 22 4.90 -7.91 21.51
C VAL A 22 5.70 -8.26 20.25
N GLN A 23 5.44 -9.42 19.66
CA GLN A 23 5.99 -9.89 18.40
C GLN A 23 4.85 -10.35 17.48
N ASN A 24 5.13 -10.69 16.23
CA ASN A 24 4.11 -11.20 15.31
C ASN A 24 3.64 -12.63 15.69
N ASP A 25 2.91 -12.75 16.80
CA ASP A 25 2.47 -14.01 17.43
C ASP A 25 0.93 -14.13 17.34
N PRO A 26 0.42 -15.01 16.45
CA PRO A 26 -1.01 -15.18 16.27
C PRO A 26 -1.69 -15.81 17.49
N ASN A 27 -1.04 -16.71 18.22
CA ASN A 27 -1.63 -17.36 19.39
C ASN A 27 -1.79 -16.36 20.53
N GLN A 28 -0.78 -15.50 20.72
CA GLN A 28 -0.87 -14.40 21.68
C GLN A 28 -2.02 -13.46 21.32
N GLN A 29 -2.18 -13.08 20.05
CA GLN A 29 -3.28 -12.23 19.61
C GLN A 29 -4.65 -12.85 19.93
N VAL A 30 -4.86 -14.14 19.61
CA VAL A 30 -6.12 -14.84 19.96
C VAL A 30 -6.36 -14.77 21.46
N SER A 31 -5.36 -15.14 22.28
CA SER A 31 -5.52 -15.21 23.73
C SER A 31 -5.85 -13.85 24.37
N GLN A 32 -5.29 -12.75 23.83
CA GLN A 32 -5.58 -11.40 24.29
C GLN A 32 -7.02 -10.99 23.95
N ILE A 33 -7.50 -11.33 22.75
CA ILE A 33 -8.90 -11.08 22.36
C ILE A 33 -9.85 -11.92 23.23
N GLU A 34 -9.53 -13.19 23.47
CA GLU A 34 -10.34 -14.05 24.34
C GLU A 34 -10.43 -13.54 25.78
N ALA A 35 -9.32 -13.03 26.34
CA ALA A 35 -9.32 -12.46 27.67
C ALA A 35 -10.22 -11.22 27.77
N LYS A 36 -10.17 -10.34 26.75
CA LYS A 36 -11.04 -9.15 26.66
C LYS A 36 -12.51 -9.53 26.47
N LEU A 37 -12.79 -10.53 25.66
CA LEU A 37 -14.14 -11.07 25.47
C LEU A 37 -14.69 -11.66 26.77
N ALA A 38 -13.90 -12.47 27.49
CA ALA A 38 -14.30 -13.07 28.76
C ALA A 38 -14.55 -12.04 29.87
N ALA A 39 -13.85 -10.91 29.82
CA ALA A 39 -14.07 -9.78 30.73
C ALA A 39 -15.29 -8.92 30.37
N GLY A 40 -15.94 -9.16 29.23
CA GLY A 40 -17.07 -8.36 28.75
C GLY A 40 -16.67 -6.96 28.28
N GLU A 41 -15.42 -6.79 27.81
CA GLU A 41 -14.85 -5.49 27.44
C GLU A 41 -14.92 -5.19 25.92
N ILE A 42 -15.74 -5.94 25.16
CA ILE A 42 -15.81 -5.80 23.70
C ILE A 42 -17.27 -5.69 23.24
N ASP A 43 -17.67 -4.48 22.82
CA ASP A 43 -18.94 -4.24 22.13
C ASP A 43 -18.78 -4.28 20.59
N CYS A 44 -17.58 -4.01 20.08
CA CYS A 44 -17.18 -4.09 18.68
C CYS A 44 -15.65 -4.11 18.59
N ILE A 45 -15.08 -4.74 17.57
CA ILE A 45 -13.63 -4.84 17.42
C ILE A 45 -13.14 -4.65 15.98
N GLY A 46 -12.07 -3.87 15.84
CA GLY A 46 -11.21 -3.87 14.66
C GLY A 46 -9.98 -4.75 14.89
N ILE A 47 -9.67 -5.64 13.96
CA ILE A 47 -8.55 -6.57 14.05
C ILE A 47 -7.64 -6.39 12.83
N GLU A 48 -6.35 -6.22 13.05
CA GLU A 48 -5.33 -6.49 12.02
C GLU A 48 -4.79 -7.90 12.30
N PRO A 49 -5.25 -8.94 11.57
CA PRO A 49 -4.87 -10.31 11.90
C PRO A 49 -3.37 -10.53 11.66
N VAL A 50 -2.68 -11.10 12.64
CA VAL A 50 -1.32 -11.64 12.44
C VAL A 50 -1.34 -12.77 11.41
N SER A 51 -2.41 -13.58 11.43
CA SER A 51 -2.64 -14.67 10.48
C SER A 51 -4.14 -14.82 10.25
N SER A 52 -4.53 -14.96 8.98
CA SER A 52 -5.91 -15.22 8.60
C SER A 52 -6.46 -16.47 9.28
N ASP A 53 -5.76 -17.60 9.15
CA ASP A 53 -6.25 -18.90 9.64
C ASP A 53 -6.32 -18.95 11.18
N ALA A 54 -5.38 -18.32 11.87
CA ALA A 54 -5.38 -18.30 13.33
C ALA A 54 -6.55 -17.47 13.91
N MET A 55 -6.96 -16.40 13.22
CA MET A 55 -8.04 -15.53 13.68
C MET A 55 -9.45 -16.03 13.32
N THR A 56 -9.58 -17.06 12.49
CA THR A 56 -10.89 -17.50 11.98
C THR A 56 -11.86 -17.88 13.09
N ALA A 57 -11.41 -18.70 14.05
CA ALA A 57 -12.28 -19.22 15.11
C ALA A 57 -12.77 -18.12 16.06
N ILE A 58 -11.86 -17.23 16.49
CA ILE A 58 -12.22 -16.14 17.40
C ILE A 58 -13.10 -15.09 16.71
N THR A 59 -12.85 -14.80 15.44
CA THR A 59 -13.69 -13.89 14.64
C THR A 59 -15.12 -14.43 14.53
N ASN A 60 -15.27 -15.71 14.19
CA ASN A 60 -16.59 -16.33 14.12
C ASN A 60 -17.29 -16.33 15.47
N LYS A 61 -16.58 -16.67 16.56
CA LYS A 61 -17.13 -16.67 17.93
C LYS A 61 -17.66 -15.30 18.34
N LEU A 62 -16.94 -14.22 18.03
CA LEU A 62 -17.39 -12.85 18.32
C LEU A 62 -18.65 -12.50 17.55
N MET A 63 -18.64 -12.74 16.24
CA MET A 63 -19.77 -12.46 15.36
C MET A 63 -21.02 -13.28 15.71
N ASP A 64 -20.86 -14.56 16.06
CA ASP A 64 -21.95 -15.45 16.53
C ASP A 64 -22.55 -14.97 17.87
N GLN A 65 -21.76 -14.27 18.70
CA GLN A 65 -22.23 -13.62 19.93
C GLN A 65 -22.84 -12.23 19.69
N GLY A 66 -22.92 -11.78 18.43
CA GLY A 66 -23.45 -10.48 18.04
C GLY A 66 -22.46 -9.33 18.20
N ILE A 67 -21.16 -9.60 18.41
CA ILE A 67 -20.10 -8.60 18.49
C ILE A 67 -19.55 -8.36 17.07
N PRO A 68 -19.72 -7.15 16.50
CA PRO A 68 -19.23 -6.83 15.17
C PRO A 68 -17.72 -6.89 15.08
N VAL A 69 -17.22 -7.53 14.02
CA VAL A 69 -15.80 -7.64 13.70
C VAL A 69 -15.52 -6.98 12.35
N PHE A 70 -14.52 -6.11 12.34
CA PHE A 70 -13.95 -5.51 11.15
C PHE A 70 -12.46 -5.87 11.08
N THR A 71 -11.94 -6.17 9.89
CA THR A 71 -10.52 -6.44 9.69
C THR A 71 -9.83 -5.36 8.87
N SER A 72 -8.51 -5.27 8.99
CA SER A 72 -7.66 -4.44 8.12
C SER A 72 -6.42 -5.20 7.69
N GLY A 73 -5.92 -4.88 6.50
CA GLY A 73 -4.76 -5.54 5.91
C GLY A 73 -5.10 -6.94 5.39
N VAL A 74 -5.11 -7.95 6.25
CA VAL A 74 -5.46 -9.32 5.87
C VAL A 74 -6.82 -9.73 6.46
N PRO A 75 -7.64 -10.53 5.76
CA PRO A 75 -8.89 -11.02 6.32
C PRO A 75 -8.62 -12.09 7.40
N SER A 76 -9.59 -12.36 8.26
CA SER A 76 -9.55 -13.49 9.22
C SER A 76 -10.13 -14.79 8.66
N ARG A 77 -10.62 -14.80 7.40
CA ARG A 77 -11.38 -15.92 6.80
C ARG A 77 -12.62 -16.33 7.61
N GLY A 78 -13.01 -15.50 8.56
CA GLY A 78 -14.27 -15.64 9.26
C GLY A 78 -15.36 -14.91 8.52
N HIS A 79 -16.43 -14.61 9.24
CA HIS A 79 -17.53 -13.80 8.73
C HIS A 79 -17.48 -12.38 9.29
N GLU A 80 -16.28 -11.78 9.35
CA GLU A 80 -16.13 -10.34 9.61
C GLU A 80 -16.95 -9.51 8.61
N PHE A 81 -17.42 -8.33 9.01
CA PHE A 81 -18.26 -7.51 8.13
C PHE A 81 -17.51 -6.90 6.96
N THR A 82 -16.26 -6.50 7.14
CA THR A 82 -15.41 -5.93 6.09
C THR A 82 -13.95 -6.09 6.44
N ASN A 83 -13.14 -6.40 5.43
CA ASN A 83 -11.68 -6.23 5.48
C ASN A 83 -11.29 -4.96 4.72
N PHE A 84 -10.75 -3.96 5.42
CA PHE A 84 -10.22 -2.75 4.83
C PHE A 84 -8.79 -2.99 4.37
N THR A 85 -8.64 -3.26 3.07
CA THR A 85 -7.37 -3.68 2.49
C THR A 85 -7.22 -3.22 1.06
N GLN A 86 -5.99 -3.27 0.60
CA GLN A 86 -5.59 -2.96 -0.75
C GLN A 86 -6.20 -3.93 -1.77
N ILE A 87 -6.47 -3.41 -2.97
CA ILE A 87 -6.93 -4.22 -4.11
C ILE A 87 -5.88 -4.08 -5.22
N PRO A 88 -4.88 -4.99 -5.27
CA PRO A 88 -3.68 -4.85 -6.10
C PRO A 88 -3.93 -4.46 -7.57
N ASP A 89 -4.85 -5.12 -8.28
CA ASP A 89 -5.15 -4.77 -9.68
C ASP A 89 -5.67 -3.33 -9.84
N LYS A 90 -6.48 -2.86 -8.88
CA LYS A 90 -7.01 -1.48 -8.88
C LYS A 90 -5.91 -0.47 -8.56
N GLU A 91 -4.97 -0.82 -7.70
CA GLU A 91 -3.80 0.01 -7.39
C GLU A 91 -2.89 0.16 -8.60
N GLY A 92 -2.57 -0.95 -9.29
CA GLY A 92 -1.79 -0.92 -10.53
C GLY A 92 -2.46 -0.09 -11.62
N LYS A 93 -3.78 -0.27 -11.81
CA LYS A 93 -4.56 0.56 -12.73
C LYS A 93 -4.48 2.05 -12.37
N TYR A 94 -4.68 2.40 -11.10
CA TYR A 94 -4.60 3.79 -10.64
C TYR A 94 -3.19 4.38 -10.85
N ALA A 95 -2.15 3.58 -10.65
CA ALA A 95 -0.78 3.98 -10.93
C ALA A 95 -0.56 4.28 -12.43
N ALA A 96 -1.04 3.40 -13.32
CA ALA A 96 -0.98 3.62 -14.76
C ALA A 96 -1.80 4.85 -15.19
N GLU A 97 -3.00 5.05 -14.65
CA GLU A 97 -3.82 6.24 -14.93
C GLU A 97 -3.09 7.54 -14.51
N THR A 98 -2.38 7.50 -13.38
CA THR A 98 -1.54 8.61 -12.90
C THR A 98 -0.39 8.88 -13.87
N VAL A 99 0.31 7.85 -14.33
CA VAL A 99 1.40 7.96 -15.32
C VAL A 99 0.88 8.49 -16.65
N LEU A 100 -0.22 7.94 -17.18
CA LEU A 100 -0.83 8.37 -18.44
C LEU A 100 -1.25 9.84 -18.40
N LYS A 101 -1.83 10.28 -17.28
CA LYS A 101 -2.14 11.70 -17.05
C LYS A 101 -0.87 12.55 -17.11
N TRP A 102 0.17 12.17 -16.38
CA TRP A 102 1.44 12.89 -16.38
C TRP A 102 2.09 12.95 -17.77
N LEU A 103 2.09 11.83 -18.52
CA LEU A 103 2.62 11.76 -19.88
C LEU A 103 1.94 12.78 -20.79
N LYS A 104 0.60 12.86 -20.71
CA LYS A 104 -0.21 13.81 -21.47
C LYS A 104 0.09 15.26 -21.08
N GLU A 105 0.11 15.56 -19.79
CA GLU A 105 0.34 16.92 -19.27
C GLU A 105 1.74 17.45 -19.59
N ASN A 106 2.72 16.54 -19.75
CA ASN A 106 4.12 16.89 -20.04
C ASN A 106 4.54 16.63 -21.50
N ASN A 107 3.59 16.34 -22.40
CA ASN A 107 3.85 16.02 -23.81
C ASN A 107 4.91 14.91 -24.02
N LYS A 108 4.90 13.88 -23.17
CA LYS A 108 5.84 12.73 -23.20
C LYS A 108 5.29 11.55 -24.02
N THR A 109 4.78 11.83 -25.21
CA THR A 109 4.17 10.81 -26.10
C THR A 109 5.20 9.84 -26.70
N ASP A 110 6.49 10.11 -26.50
CA ASP A 110 7.63 9.30 -26.93
C ASP A 110 7.96 8.14 -25.97
N ILE A 111 7.39 8.12 -24.76
CA ILE A 111 7.58 7.04 -23.79
C ILE A 111 6.70 5.84 -24.16
N LYS A 112 7.34 4.74 -24.56
CA LYS A 112 6.68 3.50 -25.03
C LYS A 112 7.33 2.21 -24.50
N VAL A 113 8.50 2.29 -23.88
CA VAL A 113 9.22 1.12 -23.34
C VAL A 113 9.22 1.16 -21.82
N PHE A 114 8.46 0.26 -21.23
CA PHE A 114 8.20 0.16 -19.80
C PHE A 114 8.90 -1.06 -19.19
N ALA A 115 9.06 -1.04 -17.88
CA ALA A 115 9.43 -2.19 -17.07
C ALA A 115 8.63 -2.14 -15.77
N VAL A 116 8.35 -3.32 -15.21
CA VAL A 116 7.77 -3.49 -13.88
C VAL A 116 8.76 -4.22 -12.97
N SER A 117 8.84 -3.79 -11.72
CA SER A 117 9.80 -4.24 -10.72
C SER A 117 9.21 -4.16 -9.31
N GLY A 118 9.96 -4.64 -8.32
CA GLY A 118 9.62 -4.46 -6.91
C GLY A 118 9.22 -5.77 -6.23
N GLY A 119 9.79 -5.99 -5.05
CA GLY A 119 9.52 -7.14 -4.18
C GLY A 119 9.61 -8.50 -4.90
N ASP A 120 8.75 -9.43 -4.48
CA ASP A 120 8.65 -10.78 -5.01
C ASP A 120 7.46 -10.91 -5.98
N PRO A 121 7.70 -11.02 -7.30
CA PRO A 121 6.64 -11.13 -8.31
C PRO A 121 5.75 -12.37 -8.16
N THR A 122 6.16 -13.38 -7.37
CA THR A 122 5.32 -14.55 -7.11
C THR A 122 4.18 -14.27 -6.12
N GLN A 123 4.26 -13.16 -5.39
CA GLN A 123 3.22 -12.74 -4.46
C GLN A 123 2.03 -12.13 -5.21
N PHE A 124 0.82 -12.43 -4.73
CA PHE A 124 -0.42 -11.92 -5.32
C PHE A 124 -0.42 -10.40 -5.42
N TRP A 125 -0.03 -9.70 -4.34
CA TRP A 125 -0.02 -8.24 -4.30
C TRP A 125 0.95 -7.63 -5.32
N ALA A 126 2.11 -8.23 -5.54
CA ALA A 126 3.13 -7.71 -6.45
C ALA A 126 2.69 -7.91 -7.89
N SER A 127 2.43 -9.16 -8.27
CA SER A 127 2.02 -9.53 -9.63
C SER A 127 0.77 -8.78 -10.09
N HIS A 128 -0.22 -8.57 -9.23
CA HIS A 128 -1.48 -7.94 -9.62
C HIS A 128 -1.38 -6.41 -9.71
N ARG A 129 -0.52 -5.75 -8.92
CA ARG A 129 -0.15 -4.34 -9.17
C ARG A 129 0.51 -4.19 -10.54
N MET A 130 1.54 -5.00 -10.80
CA MET A 130 2.25 -4.99 -12.09
C MET A 130 1.30 -5.25 -13.26
N LYS A 131 0.38 -6.22 -13.10
CA LYS A 131 -0.60 -6.58 -14.12
C LYS A 131 -1.57 -5.42 -14.40
N GLY A 132 -2.16 -4.85 -13.35
CA GLY A 132 -3.08 -3.73 -13.47
C GLY A 132 -2.43 -2.52 -14.16
N PHE A 133 -1.16 -2.25 -13.85
CA PHE A 133 -0.39 -1.21 -14.51
C PHE A 133 -0.14 -1.53 -15.98
N GLN A 134 0.43 -2.71 -16.27
CA GLN A 134 0.76 -3.14 -17.61
C GLN A 134 -0.46 -3.16 -18.55
N GLU A 135 -1.57 -3.77 -18.14
CA GLU A 135 -2.80 -3.85 -18.94
C GLU A 135 -3.37 -2.46 -19.24
N THR A 136 -3.33 -1.56 -18.25
CA THR A 136 -3.85 -0.19 -18.42
C THR A 136 -2.97 0.65 -19.33
N ILE A 137 -1.64 0.55 -19.22
CA ILE A 137 -0.70 1.22 -20.14
C ILE A 137 -0.90 0.70 -21.57
N MET A 138 -0.94 -0.62 -21.78
CA MET A 138 -1.10 -1.20 -23.11
C MET A 138 -2.46 -0.87 -23.75
N ALA A 139 -3.51 -0.70 -22.95
CA ALA A 139 -4.81 -0.25 -23.45
C ALA A 139 -4.77 1.20 -23.96
N ALA A 140 -4.01 2.09 -23.31
CA ALA A 140 -3.90 3.50 -23.66
C ALA A 140 -2.80 3.80 -24.70
N ILE A 141 -1.75 2.99 -24.74
CA ILE A 141 -0.59 3.08 -25.64
C ILE A 141 -0.44 1.70 -26.32
N PRO A 142 -1.16 1.43 -27.42
CA PRO A 142 -1.21 0.09 -28.02
C PRO A 142 0.12 -0.46 -28.54
N ASP A 143 1.08 0.42 -28.82
CA ASP A 143 2.44 0.06 -29.22
C ASP A 143 3.45 0.13 -28.06
N ALA A 144 2.98 0.23 -26.82
CA ALA A 144 3.84 0.08 -25.65
C ALA A 144 4.41 -1.33 -25.56
N THR A 145 5.65 -1.41 -25.10
CA THR A 145 6.37 -2.67 -24.87
C THR A 145 6.87 -2.71 -23.43
N PHE A 146 6.93 -3.92 -22.88
CA PHE A 146 7.35 -4.17 -21.51
C PHE A 146 8.58 -5.09 -21.52
N VAL A 147 9.70 -4.59 -21.01
CA VAL A 147 10.96 -5.36 -20.89
C VAL A 147 10.83 -6.43 -19.80
N THR A 148 10.11 -6.10 -18.74
CA THR A 148 9.61 -7.05 -17.74
C THR A 148 8.10 -6.91 -17.65
N THR A 149 7.42 -8.01 -17.36
CA THR A 149 5.96 -8.14 -17.30
C THR A 149 5.53 -8.61 -15.92
N TRP A 150 4.23 -8.62 -15.62
CA TRP A 150 3.73 -9.14 -14.34
C TRP A 150 4.12 -10.60 -14.05
N GLN A 151 4.43 -11.40 -15.07
CA GLN A 151 4.91 -12.78 -14.90
C GLN A 151 6.39 -12.90 -14.54
N ASN A 152 7.20 -11.89 -14.88
CA ASN A 152 8.66 -11.91 -14.74
C ASN A 152 9.22 -10.56 -14.30
N GLY A 153 8.49 -9.85 -13.44
CA GLY A 153 8.87 -8.55 -12.91
C GLY A 153 10.28 -8.58 -12.34
N LEU A 154 11.01 -7.47 -12.45
CA LEU A 154 12.35 -7.38 -11.91
C LEU A 154 12.28 -7.47 -10.37
N ASN A 155 12.64 -8.62 -9.83
CA ASN A 155 12.70 -8.84 -8.39
C ASN A 155 13.85 -8.02 -7.79
N THR A 156 13.54 -7.23 -6.77
CA THR A 156 14.51 -6.42 -6.03
C THR A 156 14.45 -6.74 -4.55
N SER A 157 15.60 -6.92 -3.92
CA SER A 157 15.67 -7.09 -2.46
C SER A 157 15.35 -5.79 -1.71
N TYR A 158 15.00 -5.88 -0.42
CA TYR A 158 14.84 -4.73 0.47
C TYR A 158 16.17 -4.12 0.97
N GLU A 159 17.30 -4.74 0.62
CA GLU A 159 18.63 -4.23 0.96
C GLU A 159 19.04 -3.09 0.02
N PRO A 160 19.22 -1.84 0.49
CA PRO A 160 19.39 -0.68 -0.38
C PRO A 160 20.52 -0.77 -1.40
N GLY A 161 21.68 -1.31 -0.98
CA GLY A 161 22.84 -1.46 -1.86
C GLY A 161 22.59 -2.48 -2.97
N LYS A 162 22.00 -3.63 -2.62
CA LYS A 162 21.68 -4.70 -3.57
C LYS A 162 20.59 -4.27 -4.55
N ALA A 163 19.55 -3.58 -4.07
CA ALA A 163 18.49 -3.03 -4.92
C ALA A 163 19.06 -2.06 -5.95
N PHE A 164 19.93 -1.14 -5.53
CA PHE A 164 20.63 -0.21 -6.43
C PHE A 164 21.44 -0.94 -7.51
N ASP A 165 22.23 -1.95 -7.11
CA ASP A 165 23.05 -2.72 -8.06
C ASP A 165 22.22 -3.50 -9.09
N VAL A 166 21.07 -4.04 -8.67
CA VAL A 166 20.10 -4.70 -9.56
C VAL A 166 19.56 -3.70 -10.59
N TYR A 167 19.08 -2.54 -10.15
CA TYR A 167 18.56 -1.51 -11.07
C TYR A 167 19.64 -0.99 -12.03
N ARG A 168 20.85 -0.72 -11.54
CA ARG A 168 21.96 -0.25 -12.38
C ARG A 168 22.32 -1.30 -13.45
N SER A 169 22.37 -2.57 -13.08
CA SER A 169 22.64 -3.67 -14.02
C SER A 169 21.52 -3.82 -15.03
N PHE A 170 20.27 -3.74 -14.58
CA PHE A 170 19.08 -3.81 -15.43
C PHE A 170 19.05 -2.69 -16.47
N LEU A 171 19.28 -1.43 -16.06
CA LEU A 171 19.30 -0.27 -16.97
C LEU A 171 20.47 -0.33 -17.96
N THR A 172 21.62 -0.86 -17.54
CA THR A 172 22.77 -1.06 -18.44
C THR A 172 22.47 -2.12 -19.50
N ALA A 173 21.81 -3.21 -19.13
CA ALA A 173 21.44 -4.29 -20.04
C ALA A 173 20.24 -3.93 -20.95
N ASN A 174 19.40 -2.99 -20.54
CA ASN A 174 18.19 -2.59 -21.23
C ASN A 174 18.17 -1.08 -21.50
N PRO A 175 19.07 -0.57 -22.38
CA PRO A 175 19.27 0.87 -22.58
C PRO A 175 18.06 1.61 -23.18
N ASN A 176 17.07 0.88 -23.68
CA ASN A 176 15.85 1.44 -24.28
C ASN A 176 14.70 1.60 -23.27
N VAL A 177 14.82 1.11 -22.03
CA VAL A 177 13.78 1.32 -21.01
C VAL A 177 13.63 2.82 -20.74
N GLN A 178 12.39 3.31 -20.74
CA GLN A 178 12.06 4.72 -20.53
C GLN A 178 11.26 4.94 -19.25
N PHE A 179 10.62 3.90 -18.72
CA PHE A 179 9.79 4.00 -17.54
C PHE A 179 9.87 2.73 -16.69
N ILE A 180 9.98 2.87 -15.37
CA ILE A 180 9.97 1.74 -14.42
C ILE A 180 8.87 1.95 -13.39
N GLU A 181 7.95 1.00 -13.29
CA GLU A 181 7.07 0.86 -12.13
C GLU A 181 7.75 -0.02 -11.08
N ASN A 182 7.95 0.48 -9.86
CA ASN A 182 8.28 -0.35 -8.70
C ASN A 182 7.04 -0.53 -7.81
N VAL A 183 6.52 -1.75 -7.66
CA VAL A 183 5.28 -2.06 -6.93
C VAL A 183 5.43 -2.24 -5.42
N ASP A 184 6.62 -1.97 -4.86
CA ASP A 184 6.92 -2.03 -3.44
C ASP A 184 7.99 -1.00 -2.99
N ILE A 185 8.56 -1.19 -1.80
CA ILE A 185 9.66 -0.39 -1.26
C ILE A 185 10.87 -0.45 -2.20
N GLY A 186 11.53 0.70 -2.41
CA GLY A 186 12.83 0.78 -3.06
C GLY A 186 12.84 1.42 -4.44
N ALA A 187 11.79 2.15 -4.83
CA ALA A 187 11.77 2.92 -6.08
C ALA A 187 12.91 3.96 -6.13
N GLU A 188 13.28 4.53 -4.98
CA GLU A 188 14.41 5.45 -4.84
C GLU A 188 15.76 4.84 -5.25
N HIS A 189 15.86 3.50 -5.27
CA HIS A 189 17.07 2.80 -5.72
C HIS A 189 17.14 2.73 -7.24
N ALA A 190 16.00 2.67 -7.93
CA ALA A 190 15.93 2.87 -9.37
C ALA A 190 16.31 4.30 -9.73
N ASP A 191 15.80 5.29 -9.00
CA ASP A 191 16.11 6.71 -9.23
C ASP A 191 17.60 7.00 -9.08
N ARG A 192 18.22 6.48 -8.01
CA ARG A 192 19.67 6.59 -7.82
C ARG A 192 20.45 5.93 -8.94
N ALA A 193 20.00 4.79 -9.45
CA ALA A 193 20.63 4.12 -10.58
C ALA A 193 20.52 4.96 -11.86
N ILE A 194 19.35 5.54 -12.13
CA ILE A 194 19.10 6.48 -13.23
C ILE A 194 20.03 7.70 -13.13
N GLU A 195 20.17 8.32 -11.95
CA GLU A 195 21.12 9.42 -11.73
C GLU A 195 22.55 8.97 -12.01
N SER A 196 22.97 7.83 -11.45
CA SER A 196 24.35 7.34 -11.59
C SER A 196 24.77 7.03 -13.03
N LEU A 197 23.80 6.70 -13.89
CA LEU A 197 24.01 6.39 -15.30
C LEU A 197 23.77 7.60 -16.22
N GLY A 198 23.47 8.78 -15.66
CA GLY A 198 23.19 9.98 -16.45
C GLY A 198 21.90 9.87 -17.29
N LEU A 199 20.91 9.12 -16.79
CA LEU A 199 19.65 8.83 -17.47
C LEU A 199 18.50 9.75 -17.01
N ALA A 200 18.76 10.71 -16.11
CA ALA A 200 17.76 11.68 -15.68
C ALA A 200 17.17 12.44 -16.88
N GLY A 201 15.84 12.58 -16.91
CA GLY A 201 15.09 13.16 -18.02
C GLY A 201 14.87 12.22 -19.21
N LYS A 202 15.49 11.03 -19.21
CA LYS A 202 15.28 9.97 -20.22
C LYS A 202 14.53 8.77 -19.67
N VAL A 203 14.81 8.40 -18.41
CA VAL A 203 14.12 7.32 -17.70
C VAL A 203 13.41 7.90 -16.48
N PHE A 204 12.17 7.48 -16.30
CA PHE A 204 11.30 7.92 -15.21
C PHE A 204 10.79 6.74 -14.40
N THR A 205 10.32 7.00 -13.19
CA THR A 205 9.82 5.95 -12.29
C THR A 205 8.48 6.30 -11.65
N VAL A 206 7.80 5.28 -11.12
CA VAL A 206 6.84 5.41 -10.02
C VAL A 206 7.12 4.33 -8.97
N GLY A 207 6.68 4.56 -7.73
CA GLY A 207 7.02 3.70 -6.61
C GLY A 207 5.94 3.61 -5.55
N TRP A 208 5.88 2.49 -4.82
CA TRP A 208 5.01 2.30 -3.67
C TRP A 208 5.70 2.66 -2.36
N ASN A 209 4.89 2.82 -1.31
CA ASN A 209 5.31 3.23 0.03
C ASN A 209 5.82 4.67 0.08
N SER A 210 5.99 5.17 1.30
CA SER A 210 6.48 6.53 1.54
C SER A 210 7.93 6.50 2.01
N SER A 211 8.82 7.15 1.26
CA SER A 211 10.21 7.33 1.70
C SER A 211 10.75 8.70 1.27
N LYS A 212 11.66 9.25 2.07
CA LYS A 212 12.30 10.54 1.74
C LYS A 212 13.03 10.50 0.40
N GLY A 213 13.61 9.34 0.05
CA GLY A 213 14.30 9.16 -1.23
C GLY A 213 13.37 9.31 -2.44
N GLN A 214 12.16 8.75 -2.36
CA GLN A 214 11.15 8.91 -3.42
C GLN A 214 10.69 10.38 -3.53
N LEU A 215 10.45 11.04 -2.39
CA LEU A 215 10.10 12.46 -2.38
C LEU A 215 11.19 13.35 -3.01
N ASP A 216 12.46 13.10 -2.68
CA ASP A 216 13.60 13.80 -3.29
C ASP A 216 13.67 13.55 -4.80
N ALA A 217 13.40 12.32 -5.26
CA ALA A 217 13.39 11.97 -6.68
C ALA A 217 12.24 12.63 -7.46
N ILE A 218 11.08 12.83 -6.82
CA ILE A 218 9.96 13.60 -7.39
C ILE A 218 10.35 15.07 -7.57
N GLU A 219 11.01 15.68 -6.57
CA GLU A 219 11.48 17.07 -6.67
C GLU A 219 12.49 17.25 -7.81
N LYS A 220 13.36 16.26 -8.01
CA LYS A 220 14.32 16.18 -9.12
C LYS A 220 13.68 15.87 -10.47
N GLY A 221 12.40 15.45 -10.50
CA GLY A 221 11.68 15.10 -11.72
C GLY A 221 12.09 13.75 -12.34
N ILE A 222 12.68 12.85 -11.54
CA ILE A 222 13.03 11.49 -11.96
C ILE A 222 11.86 10.56 -11.69
N GLN A 223 11.29 10.63 -10.49
CA GLN A 223 10.09 9.88 -10.13
C GLN A 223 8.85 10.73 -10.39
N VAL A 224 7.86 10.18 -11.09
CA VAL A 224 6.62 10.88 -11.45
C VAL A 224 5.70 11.00 -10.25
N ALA A 225 5.55 9.90 -9.52
CA ALA A 225 4.67 9.80 -8.37
C ALA A 225 5.22 8.77 -7.38
N GLN A 226 4.96 9.03 -6.10
CA GLN A 226 5.05 8.05 -5.03
C GLN A 226 3.62 7.65 -4.65
N PHE A 227 3.39 6.38 -4.38
CA PHE A 227 2.10 5.83 -4.04
C PHE A 227 2.05 5.41 -2.57
N ASP A 228 1.45 6.28 -1.76
CA ASP A 228 1.24 6.05 -0.33
C ASP A 228 0.06 5.09 -0.10
N GLN A 229 0.33 3.99 0.60
CA GLN A 229 -0.65 2.96 0.97
C GLN A 229 -1.58 3.40 2.11
N ARG A 230 -1.38 4.61 2.66
CA ARG A 230 -2.19 5.17 3.75
C ARG A 230 -2.29 4.20 4.93
N TRP A 231 -1.16 3.63 5.35
CA TRP A 231 -1.09 2.74 6.51
C TRP A 231 -1.81 3.28 7.76
N PRO A 232 -1.74 4.59 8.08
CA PRO A 232 -2.52 5.15 9.18
C PRO A 232 -4.03 4.92 9.05
N ASP A 233 -4.59 4.99 7.85
CA ASP A 233 -6.02 4.78 7.61
C ASP A 233 -6.42 3.33 7.88
N GLN A 234 -5.59 2.36 7.46
CA GLN A 234 -5.80 0.94 7.77
C GLN A 234 -5.82 0.72 9.29
N ALA A 235 -4.80 1.23 9.98
CA ALA A 235 -4.69 1.14 11.43
C ALA A 235 -5.75 1.95 12.20
N ALA A 236 -6.49 2.83 11.52
CA ALA A 236 -7.58 3.62 12.10
C ALA A 236 -8.95 2.99 11.85
N PHE A 237 -9.13 2.21 10.78
CA PHE A 237 -10.43 1.79 10.23
C PHE A 237 -11.40 1.22 11.26
N GLY A 238 -10.92 0.40 12.20
CA GLY A 238 -11.76 -0.24 13.22
C GLY A 238 -12.61 0.73 14.03
N GLY A 239 -12.06 1.88 14.43
CA GLY A 239 -12.76 2.89 15.23
C GLY A 239 -14.01 3.47 14.54
N PRO A 240 -13.90 4.15 13.39
CA PRO A 240 -15.06 4.66 12.65
C PRO A 240 -15.98 3.55 12.14
N ALA A 241 -15.47 2.36 11.81
CA ALA A 241 -16.32 1.23 11.41
C ALA A 241 -17.24 0.76 12.54
N CYS A 242 -16.68 0.55 13.74
CA CYS A 242 -17.46 0.25 14.94
C CYS A 242 -18.45 1.36 15.28
N ALA A 243 -18.01 2.63 15.29
CA ALA A 243 -18.88 3.76 15.61
C ALA A 243 -20.08 3.89 14.65
N GLN A 244 -19.86 3.70 13.35
CA GLN A 244 -20.93 3.76 12.35
C GLN A 244 -21.91 2.60 12.48
N PHE A 245 -21.41 1.40 12.74
CA PHE A 245 -22.27 0.25 12.95
C PHE A 245 -23.11 0.40 14.23
N LEU A 246 -22.49 0.73 15.36
CA LEU A 246 -23.19 0.86 16.65
C LEU A 246 -24.23 1.99 16.65
N LYS A 247 -23.93 3.12 16.00
CA LYS A 247 -24.86 4.25 15.95
C LYS A 247 -25.95 4.11 14.90
N ASN A 248 -25.59 3.64 13.70
CA ASN A 248 -26.42 3.76 12.50
C ASN A 248 -26.74 2.42 11.82
N GLY A 249 -26.19 1.29 12.29
CA GLY A 249 -26.32 -0.02 11.64
C GLY A 249 -25.61 -0.11 10.28
N VAL A 250 -24.67 0.80 9.99
CA VAL A 250 -23.97 0.89 8.70
C VAL A 250 -22.68 0.09 8.75
N ILE A 251 -22.55 -0.89 7.85
CA ILE A 251 -21.29 -1.58 7.56
C ILE A 251 -20.47 -0.71 6.62
N LEU A 252 -19.33 -0.22 7.08
CA LEU A 252 -18.44 0.56 6.22
C LEU A 252 -17.79 -0.32 5.16
N PRO A 253 -17.88 0.03 3.86
CA PRO A 253 -17.28 -0.75 2.80
C PRO A 253 -15.75 -0.59 2.79
N ASN A 254 -15.06 -1.54 2.15
CA ASN A 254 -13.65 -1.38 1.81
C ASN A 254 -13.49 -0.25 0.78
N THR A 255 -13.05 0.90 1.28
CA THR A 255 -12.76 2.11 0.49
C THR A 255 -11.26 2.40 0.45
N GLN A 256 -10.43 1.40 0.76
CA GLN A 256 -9.00 1.61 0.80
C GLN A 256 -8.47 1.92 -0.60
N THR A 257 -7.69 3.00 -0.67
CA THR A 257 -7.13 3.50 -1.91
C THR A 257 -5.69 3.95 -1.69
N LEU A 258 -4.90 3.75 -2.72
CA LEU A 258 -3.58 4.32 -2.87
C LEU A 258 -3.68 5.85 -3.07
N LYS A 259 -2.82 6.62 -2.41
CA LYS A 259 -2.70 8.08 -2.62
C LYS A 259 -1.47 8.35 -3.48
N ALA A 260 -1.67 8.90 -4.67
CA ALA A 260 -0.58 9.45 -5.46
C ALA A 260 -0.07 10.74 -4.80
N VAL A 261 1.23 10.80 -4.54
CA VAL A 261 1.97 12.00 -4.13
C VAL A 261 2.71 12.48 -5.38
N LEU A 262 2.27 13.61 -5.90
CA LEU A 262 2.89 14.28 -7.04
C LEU A 262 3.77 15.44 -6.54
N LYS A 263 4.44 16.14 -7.47
CA LYS A 263 5.37 17.22 -7.17
C LYS A 263 4.80 18.30 -6.23
N ASP A 264 3.55 18.69 -6.43
CA ASP A 264 2.90 19.73 -5.62
C ASP A 264 2.55 19.24 -4.21
N ASP A 265 2.47 17.92 -4.01
CA ASP A 265 2.13 17.30 -2.73
C ASP A 265 3.36 17.01 -1.86
N VAL A 266 4.58 17.08 -2.43
CA VAL A 266 5.82 16.61 -1.77
C VAL A 266 6.04 17.25 -0.41
N LYS A 267 5.80 18.57 -0.30
CA LYS A 267 5.98 19.29 0.97
C LYS A 267 5.08 18.70 2.07
N GLN A 268 3.79 18.54 1.77
CA GLN A 268 2.83 17.98 2.73
C GLN A 268 3.17 16.52 3.05
N ALA A 269 3.49 15.72 2.04
CA ALA A 269 3.84 14.31 2.24
C ALA A 269 5.09 14.15 3.12
N ARG A 270 6.07 15.06 3.00
CA ARG A 270 7.27 15.06 3.84
C ARG A 270 6.94 15.37 5.31
N GLU A 271 6.09 16.36 5.55
CA GLU A 271 5.61 16.71 6.90
C GLU A 271 4.79 15.57 7.54
N GLU A 272 3.95 14.89 6.74
CA GLU A 272 3.19 13.70 7.16
C GLU A 272 4.14 12.55 7.53
N LEU A 273 5.10 12.23 6.65
CA LEU A 273 6.08 11.17 6.87
C LEU A 273 6.95 11.42 8.11
N ASP A 274 7.45 12.64 8.29
CA ASP A 274 8.25 13.02 9.47
C ASP A 274 7.45 12.87 10.76
N ARG A 275 6.16 13.22 10.75
CA ARG A 275 5.29 13.04 11.91
C ARG A 275 5.09 11.57 12.24
N THR A 276 4.81 10.74 11.24
CA THR A 276 4.65 9.29 11.43
C THR A 276 5.92 8.65 11.96
N MET A 277 7.09 9.00 11.40
CA MET A 277 8.38 8.46 11.84
C MET A 277 8.81 8.94 13.24
N ALA A 278 8.26 10.06 13.73
CA ALA A 278 8.56 10.58 15.05
C ALA A 278 7.72 9.94 16.17
N GLN A 279 6.67 9.19 15.82
CA GLN A 279 5.85 8.44 16.80
C GLN A 279 6.69 7.28 17.34
N LYS A 280 6.99 7.33 18.64
CA LYS A 280 7.71 6.28 19.37
C LYS A 280 6.78 5.20 19.88
#